data_AF-A0A9P7Y1A7-F1
#
_entry.id   AF-A0A9P7Y1A7-F1
#
_cell.length_a   1.000
_cell.length_b   1.000
_cell.length_c   1.000
_cell.angle_alpha   90.00
_cell.angle_beta   90.00
_cell.angle_gamma   90.00
#
_symmetry.space_group_name_H-M   'P 1'
#
loop_
_entity.id
_entity.type
_entity.pdbx_description
1 polymer ?
#
loop_
_entity_poly.entity_id
_entity_poly.type
_entity_poly.pdbx_seq_one_letter_code
_entity_poly.pdbx_strand_id
1 'polypeptide(L)'
;MSVPSTNNFDDDDDDRPFTITRTTADTDNNDNNSKNEEEEQRVTTSAPDIAVNTNAYATKKDAGKSGSCVWTPVTKHELRIFLDIIIYMGVFGKNITHDYWSASEKYPQHSISKYMSLYRFQQIKRYLHVSPLNDDHVD
;
A
#
# COMPACT_ATOMS: atom_id res chain seq x y z
N MET A 1 -49.39 33.38 -31.48
CA MET A 1 -49.10 34.49 -30.55
C MET A 1 -49.60 34.11 -29.16
N SER A 2 -48.85 34.53 -28.14
CA SER A 2 -49.23 34.63 -26.71
C SER A 2 -49.05 33.41 -25.79
N VAL A 3 -47.84 33.40 -25.21
CA VAL A 3 -47.35 33.17 -23.83
C VAL A 3 -48.00 32.16 -22.85
N PRO A 4 -47.16 31.41 -22.10
CA PRO A 4 -47.56 30.58 -20.96
C PRO A 4 -47.64 31.38 -19.64
N SER A 5 -48.55 30.98 -18.75
CA SER A 5 -48.70 31.52 -17.40
C SER A 5 -47.70 30.82 -16.45
N THR A 6 -46.76 31.58 -15.90
CA THR A 6 -45.86 31.13 -14.83
C THR A 6 -46.44 31.52 -13.48
N ASN A 7 -46.52 30.56 -12.56
CA ASN A 7 -46.87 30.80 -11.17
C ASN A 7 -45.70 31.53 -10.48
N ASN A 8 -46.03 32.63 -9.82
CA ASN A 8 -45.15 33.40 -8.95
C ASN A 8 -44.82 32.58 -7.68
N PHE A 9 -43.54 32.44 -7.39
CA PHE A 9 -43.03 32.25 -6.05
C PHE A 9 -41.95 33.32 -5.88
N ASP A 10 -42.36 34.43 -5.28
CA ASP A 10 -41.47 35.45 -4.76
C ASP A 10 -40.93 34.94 -3.43
N ASP A 11 -39.66 34.58 -3.38
CA ASP A 11 -38.89 34.47 -2.14
C ASP A 11 -37.54 35.16 -2.40
N ASP A 12 -37.54 36.45 -2.09
CA ASP A 12 -36.36 37.26 -1.86
C ASP A 12 -35.54 36.64 -0.71
N ASP A 13 -34.23 36.44 -0.91
CA ASP A 13 -33.19 36.96 -0.01
C ASP A 13 -31.77 36.54 -0.46
N ASP A 14 -31.10 37.50 -1.10
CA ASP A 14 -29.69 37.87 -0.98
C ASP A 14 -28.57 36.79 -1.07
N ASP A 15 -28.17 36.49 -2.30
CA ASP A 15 -26.79 36.12 -2.64
C ASP A 15 -25.92 37.39 -2.83
N ARG A 16 -25.01 37.68 -1.90
CA ARG A 16 -23.88 38.61 -2.17
C ARG A 16 -22.53 38.02 -1.73
N PRO A 17 -21.54 37.89 -2.65
CA PRO A 17 -20.23 37.35 -2.33
C PRO A 17 -19.32 38.42 -1.69
N PHE A 18 -18.66 38.07 -0.60
CA PHE A 18 -17.70 38.94 0.08
C PHE A 18 -16.29 38.78 -0.54
N THR A 19 -15.84 39.83 -1.23
CA THR A 19 -14.45 40.01 -1.68
C THR A 19 -13.61 40.51 -0.52
N ILE A 20 -12.58 39.76 -0.09
CA ILE A 20 -11.64 40.24 0.94
C ILE A 20 -10.36 40.74 0.26
N THR A 21 -10.16 42.05 0.34
CA THR A 21 -8.97 42.82 -0.04
C THR A 21 -7.78 42.51 0.88
N ARG A 22 -6.58 42.40 0.31
CA ARG A 22 -5.31 42.25 1.02
C ARG A 22 -4.81 43.64 1.45
N THR A 23 -4.60 43.86 2.74
CA THR A 23 -3.87 45.02 3.28
C THR A 23 -2.74 44.53 4.16
N THR A 24 -1.51 44.94 3.82
CA THR A 24 -0.28 44.77 4.58
C THR A 24 -0.02 46.01 5.42
N ALA A 25 0.24 45.85 6.72
CA ALA A 25 1.20 46.68 7.47
C ALA A 25 1.44 46.04 8.85
N ASP A 26 2.72 45.95 9.18
CA ASP A 26 3.34 45.27 10.30
C ASP A 26 2.98 45.85 11.67
N THR A 27 2.91 45.00 12.70
CA THR A 27 3.43 45.29 14.05
C THR A 27 3.70 43.97 14.77
N ASP A 28 4.87 43.94 15.38
CA ASP A 28 5.62 42.82 15.91
C ASP A 28 5.01 42.09 17.12
N ASN A 29 5.43 40.83 17.25
CA ASN A 29 5.58 40.00 18.46
C ASN A 29 4.37 39.86 19.39
N ASN A 30 3.96 38.62 19.64
CA ASN A 30 4.50 37.88 20.78
C ASN A 30 4.00 36.44 20.78
N ASP A 31 4.95 35.50 20.87
CA ASP A 31 4.88 34.19 21.51
C ASP A 31 3.51 33.50 21.54
N ASN A 32 3.36 32.48 20.69
CA ASN A 32 2.82 31.15 21.06
C ASN A 32 2.59 30.30 19.80
N ASN A 33 3.68 29.87 19.14
CA ASN A 33 3.62 28.68 18.28
C ASN A 33 4.99 28.00 18.17
N SER A 34 5.53 27.55 19.29
CA SER A 34 6.70 26.66 19.31
C SER A 34 6.40 25.41 20.15
N LYS A 35 5.27 24.77 19.85
CA LYS A 35 4.95 23.42 20.33
C LYS A 35 4.23 22.54 19.32
N ASN A 36 4.14 22.96 18.05
CA ASN A 36 3.44 22.20 17.02
C ASN A 36 4.37 21.68 15.92
N GLU A 37 5.70 21.80 16.09
CA GLU A 37 6.70 21.26 15.15
C GLU A 37 7.52 20.10 15.75
N GLU A 38 7.38 19.80 17.05
CA GLU A 38 8.02 18.65 17.70
C GLU A 38 7.12 17.40 17.75
N GLU A 39 5.82 17.53 17.44
CA GLU A 39 4.88 16.39 17.46
C GLU A 39 4.75 15.69 16.09
N GLU A 40 5.16 16.34 15.00
CA GLU A 40 5.28 15.72 13.67
C GLU A 40 6.63 14.99 13.46
N GLN A 41 7.52 15.07 14.45
CA GLN A 41 8.76 14.27 14.54
C GLN A 41 8.66 13.10 15.52
N ARG A 42 7.43 12.65 15.80
CA ARG A 42 7.13 11.33 16.36
C ARG A 42 6.62 10.35 15.31
N VAL A 43 7.04 10.53 14.04
CA VAL A 43 6.92 9.49 13.01
C VAL A 43 7.84 8.33 13.42
N THR A 44 7.27 7.47 14.24
CA THR A 44 7.61 6.07 14.47
C THR A 44 8.92 5.65 13.82
N THR A 45 9.98 5.57 14.63
CA THR A 45 11.03 4.55 14.47
C THR A 45 10.38 3.17 14.63
N SER A 46 9.43 2.85 13.75
CA SER A 46 8.84 1.53 13.61
C SER A 46 9.82 0.73 12.77
N ALA A 47 10.15 -0.47 13.23
CA ALA A 47 10.98 -1.39 12.48
C ALA A 47 10.49 -1.46 11.02
N PRO A 48 11.39 -1.51 10.04
CA PRO A 48 10.99 -1.54 8.63
C PRO A 48 10.06 -2.73 8.37
N ASP A 49 9.02 -2.46 7.58
CA ASP A 49 8.01 -3.45 7.22
C ASP A 49 8.65 -4.65 6.51
N ILE A 50 8.15 -5.86 6.75
CA ILE A 50 8.60 -7.11 6.13
C ILE A 50 8.65 -6.99 4.60
N ALA A 51 7.71 -6.25 3.99
CA ALA A 51 7.74 -6.00 2.55
C ALA A 51 8.99 -5.21 2.12
N VAL A 52 9.40 -4.21 2.90
CA VAL A 52 10.61 -3.41 2.65
C VAL A 52 11.85 -4.27 2.79
N ASN A 53 11.93 -5.06 3.86
CA ASN A 53 13.06 -5.95 4.12
C ASN A 53 13.21 -7.03 3.04
N THR A 54 12.09 -7.61 2.62
CA THR A 54 12.03 -8.60 1.53
C THR A 54 12.54 -8.02 0.21
N ASN A 55 12.11 -6.80 -0.13
CA ASN A 55 12.57 -6.12 -1.34
C ASN A 55 14.06 -5.78 -1.29
N ALA A 56 14.54 -5.26 -0.16
CA ALA A 56 15.95 -4.98 0.05
C ALA A 56 16.80 -6.25 -0.08
N TYR A 57 16.35 -7.36 0.51
CA TYR A 57 17.05 -8.65 0.41
C TYR A 57 17.06 -9.18 -1.02
N ALA A 58 15.96 -9.07 -1.75
CA ALA A 58 15.89 -9.46 -3.16
C ALA A 58 16.90 -8.65 -4.01
N THR A 59 17.04 -7.35 -3.76
CA THR A 59 18.06 -6.51 -4.40
C THR A 59 19.48 -6.94 -4.01
N LYS A 60 19.77 -7.19 -2.72
CA LYS A 60 21.09 -7.70 -2.25
C LYS A 60 21.45 -9.05 -2.88
N LYS A 61 20.46 -9.86 -3.25
CA LYS A 61 20.62 -11.15 -3.91
C LYS A 61 20.50 -11.10 -5.43
N ASP A 62 20.51 -9.92 -6.03
CA ASP A 62 20.45 -9.73 -7.48
C ASP A 62 19.25 -10.43 -8.14
N ALA A 63 18.10 -10.42 -7.44
CA ALA A 63 16.88 -11.04 -7.93
C ALA A 63 16.51 -10.50 -9.33
N GLY A 64 16.41 -11.41 -10.29
CA GLY A 64 16.06 -11.11 -11.67
C GLY A 64 17.18 -10.63 -12.59
N LYS A 65 18.45 -10.62 -12.13
CA LYS A 65 19.59 -10.32 -13.01
C LYS A 65 20.08 -11.51 -13.86
N SER A 66 19.84 -12.75 -13.42
CA SER A 66 20.49 -13.95 -13.98
C SER A 66 19.54 -14.98 -14.60
N GLY A 67 18.32 -14.57 -15.03
CA GLY A 67 17.40 -15.48 -15.72
C GLY A 67 16.16 -14.81 -16.30
N SER A 68 15.22 -15.62 -16.82
CA SER A 68 13.92 -15.20 -17.40
C SER A 68 12.91 -14.60 -16.39
N CYS A 69 13.39 -14.25 -15.20
CA CYS A 69 12.59 -14.04 -14.01
C CYS A 69 12.71 -12.61 -13.51
N VAL A 70 11.95 -11.67 -14.08
CA VAL A 70 11.95 -10.28 -13.63
C VAL A 70 11.43 -10.23 -12.18
N TRP A 71 12.22 -9.64 -11.29
CA TRP A 71 11.78 -9.33 -9.92
C TRP A 71 10.94 -8.06 -9.93
N THR A 72 9.74 -8.16 -9.38
CA THR A 72 8.90 -6.99 -9.07
C THR A 72 8.86 -6.78 -7.55
N PRO A 73 9.01 -5.54 -7.04
CA PRO A 73 8.91 -5.27 -5.63
C PRO A 73 7.58 -5.75 -5.03
N VAL A 74 7.67 -6.44 -3.90
CA VAL A 74 6.52 -6.93 -3.13
C VAL A 74 5.86 -5.76 -2.40
N THR A 75 4.54 -5.68 -2.51
CA THR A 75 3.73 -4.71 -1.77
C THR A 75 3.21 -5.30 -0.46
N LYS A 76 2.78 -4.45 0.48
CA LYS A 76 2.13 -4.91 1.72
C LYS A 76 0.87 -5.74 1.44
N HIS A 77 0.10 -5.34 0.43
CA HIS A 77 -1.11 -6.07 0.02
C HIS A 77 -0.77 -7.47 -0.49
N GLU A 78 0.23 -7.55 -1.37
CA GLU A 78 0.71 -8.82 -1.91
C GLU A 78 1.29 -9.74 -0.83
N LEU A 79 2.00 -9.18 0.15
CA LEU A 79 2.52 -9.93 1.29
C LEU A 79 1.38 -10.51 2.15
N ARG A 80 0.28 -9.79 2.33
CA ARG A 80 -0.91 -10.31 3.05
C ARG A 80 -1.51 -11.51 2.30
N ILE A 81 -1.70 -11.41 0.98
CA ILE A 81 -2.18 -12.52 0.16
C ILE A 81 -1.23 -13.73 0.28
N PHE A 82 0.08 -13.50 0.24
CA PHE A 82 1.07 -14.56 0.42
C PHE A 82 0.91 -15.28 1.77
N LEU A 83 0.69 -14.53 2.86
CA LEU A 83 0.45 -15.09 4.20
C LEU A 83 -0.89 -15.84 4.27
N ASP A 84 -1.97 -15.29 3.68
CA ASP A 84 -3.27 -15.96 3.60
C ASP A 84 -3.15 -17.32 2.91
N ILE A 85 -2.35 -17.40 1.84
CA ILE A 85 -2.06 -18.65 1.12
C ILE A 85 -1.27 -19.63 2.00
N ILE A 86 -0.28 -19.18 2.79
CA ILE A 86 0.44 -20.05 3.73
C ILE A 86 -0.50 -20.63 4.78
N ILE A 87 -1.36 -19.80 5.36
CA ILE A 87 -2.35 -20.22 6.37
C ILE A 87 -3.31 -21.22 5.74
N TYR A 88 -3.83 -20.93 4.54
CA TYR A 88 -4.67 -21.84 3.78
C TYR A 88 -3.98 -23.20 3.60
N MET A 89 -2.76 -23.25 3.08
CA MET A 89 -2.02 -24.50 2.92
C MET A 89 -1.82 -25.26 4.24
N GLY A 90 -1.62 -24.56 5.34
CA GLY A 90 -1.51 -25.15 6.68
C GLY A 90 -2.78 -25.87 7.11
N VAL A 91 -3.95 -25.35 6.75
CA VAL A 91 -5.26 -25.97 7.05
C VAL A 91 -5.51 -27.20 6.16
N PHE A 92 -5.14 -27.16 4.89
CA PHE A 92 -5.40 -28.25 3.93
C PHE A 92 -4.31 -29.35 3.95
N GLY A 93 -3.11 -29.06 4.46
CA GLY A 93 -2.21 -29.99 5.15
C GLY A 93 -1.57 -31.17 4.40
N LYS A 94 -1.83 -31.42 3.11
CA LYS A 94 -1.37 -32.68 2.47
C LYS A 94 -0.85 -32.61 1.03
N ASN A 95 -0.85 -31.45 0.39
CA ASN A 95 -0.56 -31.36 -1.04
C ASN A 95 0.83 -30.76 -1.31
N ILE A 96 1.50 -31.20 -2.38
CA ILE A 96 2.75 -30.58 -2.86
C ILE A 96 2.40 -29.15 -3.26
N THR A 97 3.28 -28.16 -3.03
CA THR A 97 2.99 -26.74 -3.34
C THR A 97 2.41 -26.55 -4.75
N HIS A 98 2.86 -27.32 -5.74
CA HIS A 98 2.36 -27.26 -7.12
C HIS A 98 0.88 -27.70 -7.27
N ASP A 99 0.42 -28.65 -6.46
CA ASP A 99 -0.93 -29.20 -6.53
C ASP A 99 -2.00 -28.14 -6.19
N TYR A 100 -1.67 -27.19 -5.31
CA TYR A 100 -2.59 -26.08 -5.00
C TYR A 100 -2.81 -25.10 -6.15
N TRP A 101 -1.92 -25.09 -7.15
CA TRP A 101 -2.08 -24.31 -8.39
C TRP A 101 -2.43 -25.18 -9.60
N SER A 102 -2.62 -26.49 -9.38
CA SER A 102 -3.01 -27.40 -10.44
C SER A 102 -4.48 -27.21 -10.80
N ALA A 103 -4.78 -27.21 -12.09
CA ALA A 103 -6.14 -27.27 -12.62
C ALA A 103 -6.61 -28.73 -12.82
N SER A 104 -5.84 -29.71 -12.36
CA SER A 104 -6.20 -31.13 -12.50
C SER A 104 -7.45 -31.47 -11.68
N GLU A 105 -8.40 -32.14 -12.32
CA GLU A 105 -9.61 -32.69 -11.67
C GLU A 105 -9.31 -33.73 -10.57
N LYS A 106 -8.05 -34.17 -10.45
CA LYS A 106 -7.62 -35.17 -9.47
C LYS A 106 -7.65 -34.65 -8.03
N TYR A 107 -7.61 -33.33 -7.83
CA TYR A 107 -7.60 -32.69 -6.52
C TYR A 107 -8.70 -31.62 -6.42
N PRO A 108 -9.12 -31.24 -5.20
CA PRO A 108 -10.04 -30.12 -5.03
C PRO A 108 -9.49 -28.87 -5.73
N GLN A 109 -10.31 -28.24 -6.57
CA GLN A 109 -9.89 -27.02 -7.25
C GLN A 109 -9.72 -25.89 -6.23
N HIS A 110 -8.48 -25.51 -5.97
CA HIS A 110 -8.16 -24.44 -5.03
C HIS A 110 -8.26 -23.08 -5.73
N SER A 111 -8.90 -22.10 -5.08
CA SER A 111 -9.05 -20.74 -5.61
C SER A 111 -7.79 -19.87 -5.44
N ILE A 112 -6.75 -20.37 -4.79
CA ILE A 112 -5.54 -19.59 -4.48
C ILE A 112 -4.81 -19.08 -5.73
N SER A 113 -4.92 -19.82 -6.83
CA SER A 113 -4.33 -19.46 -8.14
C SER A 113 -4.93 -18.19 -8.73
N LYS A 114 -6.12 -17.77 -8.29
CA LYS A 114 -6.76 -16.51 -8.69
C LYS A 114 -6.13 -15.29 -8.00
N TYR A 115 -5.53 -15.46 -6.82
CA TYR A 115 -5.00 -14.37 -6.01
C TYR A 115 -3.50 -14.15 -6.21
N MET A 116 -2.77 -15.22 -6.49
CA MET A 116 -1.33 -15.17 -6.75
C MET A 116 -0.93 -16.33 -7.65
N SER A 117 -0.01 -16.13 -8.58
CA SER A 117 0.53 -17.23 -9.40
C SER A 117 1.52 -18.08 -8.59
N LEU A 118 1.66 -19.37 -8.93
CA LEU A 118 2.66 -20.25 -8.29
C LEU A 118 4.06 -19.66 -8.38
N TYR A 119 4.37 -19.09 -9.55
CA TYR A 119 5.64 -18.47 -9.82
C TYR A 119 5.91 -17.29 -8.88
N ARG A 120 4.94 -16.38 -8.73
CA ARG A 120 5.07 -15.23 -7.83
C ARG A 120 5.18 -15.66 -6.37
N PHE A 121 4.37 -16.64 -5.97
CA PHE A 121 4.46 -17.23 -4.63
C PHE A 121 5.86 -17.79 -4.34
N GLN A 122 6.46 -18.52 -5.29
CA GLN A 122 7.81 -19.06 -5.15
C GLN A 122 8.89 -17.98 -5.12
N GLN A 123 8.74 -16.91 -5.91
CA GLN A 123 9.63 -15.74 -5.86
C GLN A 123 9.61 -15.10 -4.48
N ILE A 124 8.42 -14.78 -3.96
CA ILE A 124 8.27 -14.16 -2.62
C ILE A 124 8.83 -15.08 -1.55
N LYS A 125 8.50 -16.39 -1.60
CA LYS A 125 9.03 -17.39 -0.66
C LYS A 125 10.56 -17.45 -0.65
N ARG A 126 11.22 -17.28 -1.79
CA ARG A 126 12.68 -17.34 -1.91
C ARG A 126 13.38 -16.15 -1.24
N TYR A 127 12.78 -14.96 -1.29
CA TYR A 127 13.41 -13.73 -0.84
C TYR A 127 12.77 -13.11 0.40
N LEU A 128 11.77 -13.77 1.01
CA LEU A 128 11.11 -13.31 2.23
C LEU A 128 12.16 -13.03 3.33
N HIS A 129 12.16 -11.80 3.83
CA HIS A 129 13.10 -11.36 4.85
C HIS A 129 12.37 -10.51 5.90
N VAL A 130 12.47 -10.91 7.16
CA VAL A 130 11.69 -10.33 8.26
C VAL A 130 12.44 -9.19 8.95
N SER A 131 13.76 -9.30 9.07
CA SER A 131 14.63 -8.30 9.69
C SER A 131 15.18 -7.31 8.66
N PRO A 132 15.64 -6.12 9.09
CA PRO A 132 16.48 -5.28 8.25
C PRO A 132 17.73 -6.04 7.81
N LEU A 133 18.31 -5.65 6.67
CA LEU A 133 19.65 -6.10 6.30
C LEU A 133 20.64 -5.44 7.27
N ASN A 134 21.43 -6.24 7.97
CA ASN A 134 22.60 -5.71 8.64
C ASN A 134 23.61 -5.33 7.54
N ASP A 135 24.19 -4.14 7.66
CA ASP A 135 25.34 -3.77 6.87
C ASP A 135 26.52 -4.47 7.53
N ASP A 136 26.79 -5.69 7.07
CA ASP A 136 27.98 -6.44 7.44
C ASP A 136 29.18 -5.69 6.82
N HIS A 137 29.63 -4.62 7.49
CA HIS A 137 30.86 -3.93 7.14
C HIS A 137 31.98 -4.97 7.25
N VAL A 138 32.52 -5.37 6.10
CA VAL A 138 33.63 -6.30 6.01
C VAL A 138 34.90 -5.57 6.48
N ASP A 139 35.58 -6.17 7.45
CA ASP A 139 36.93 -5.83 7.95
C ASP A 139 38.01 -5.89 6.85
#